data_AF-A0A7S4U8A6-F1
#
_entry.id   AF-A0A7S4U8A6-F1
#
_cell.length_a   1.000
_cell.length_b   1.000
_cell.length_c   1.000
_cell.angle_alpha   90.00
_cell.angle_beta   90.00
_cell.angle_gamma   90.00
#
_symmetry.space_group_name_H-M   'P 1'
#
loop_
_entity.id
_entity.type
_entity.pdbx_description
1 polymer ?
#
loop_
_entity_poly.entity_id
_entity_poly.type
_entity_poly.pdbx_seq_one_letter_code
_entity_poly.pdbx_strand_id
1 'polypeptide(L)'
;FVMEERMDGPNYYSLVESSGWLAQVRMILLGAARVVEVIENEAASVLVHCSDGWDRTSQVAALSQIMLCPHFRTIEGFQLLIEKDWLTFGHKFAQRHGHADRNADDQQRAPIFLQFIDAVWQMTEQFPCSFEFNSQFLLDIVDASYACHTGTFLGNTELERKEAELRRKTVSLWTFMKQSKASYKNVFFVPDLLTMVPNLSPDNLSVWKDYFLRSRWEGKDTSLGYSTAVGMTPPLRFMQVQSLLEGKQSACETLMAENKELKKKITSLQEIVKENLGSSFLDEVEEDEKEEEKEDGDRLLDAEGRELIERLQSRILLLESELKAEKGAREPAAMDSGCFSPLSSPPVPFSSSSPLSSPTISLSCPPSPSSLSPSTSLLPSYSPTPRT
;
A
#
# COMPACT_ATOMS: atom_id res chain seq x y z
N PHE A 1 14.67 20.64 6.38
CA PHE A 1 15.48 19.42 6.26
C PHE A 1 16.69 19.71 5.39
N VAL A 2 17.79 20.18 5.98
CA VAL A 2 19.07 20.29 5.29
C VAL A 2 19.96 19.23 5.94
N MET A 3 20.00 18.04 5.33
CA MET A 3 20.99 17.03 5.69
C MET A 3 22.24 17.31 4.84
N GLU A 4 23.10 18.20 5.36
CA GLU A 4 24.36 18.58 4.71
C GLU A 4 25.51 17.60 5.03
N GLU A 5 25.30 16.65 5.94
CA GLU A 5 26.22 15.53 6.13
C GLU A 5 26.00 14.49 5.01
N ARG A 6 27.07 14.24 4.25
CA ARG A 6 27.10 13.21 3.20
C ARG A 6 26.53 11.89 3.75
N MET A 7 25.35 11.51 3.26
CA MET A 7 24.70 10.21 3.47
C MET A 7 25.48 8.99 2.93
N ASP A 8 26.75 9.18 2.56
CA ASP A 8 27.65 8.17 2.01
C ASP A 8 28.59 7.57 3.08
N GLY A 9 28.39 7.93 4.36
CA GLY A 9 29.12 7.37 5.50
C GLY A 9 28.52 6.05 6.02
N PRO A 10 29.26 5.28 6.84
CA PRO A 10 28.84 3.97 7.38
C PRO A 10 27.60 4.01 8.30
N ASN A 11 27.03 5.19 8.56
CA ASN A 11 25.99 5.43 9.56
C ASN A 11 24.59 5.70 8.95
N TYR A 12 24.35 5.38 7.68
CA TYR A 12 23.06 5.62 7.00
C TYR A 12 21.85 5.15 7.83
N TYR A 13 21.87 3.90 8.29
CA TYR A 13 20.76 3.32 9.05
C TYR A 13 20.52 4.04 10.38
N SER A 14 21.59 4.39 11.10
CA SER A 14 21.49 5.16 12.35
C SER A 14 20.94 6.56 12.12
N LEU A 15 21.31 7.22 11.02
CA LEU A 15 20.75 8.53 10.66
C LEU A 15 19.26 8.44 10.32
N VAL A 16 18.85 7.43 9.54
CA VAL A 16 17.44 7.16 9.23
C VAL A 16 16.65 6.91 10.52
N GLU A 17 17.15 6.08 11.43
CA GLU A 17 16.52 5.82 12.72
C GLU A 17 16.38 7.11 13.56
N SER A 18 17.47 7.88 13.67
CA SER A 18 17.51 9.14 14.43
C SER A 18 16.55 10.21 13.89
N SER A 19 16.18 10.15 12.60
CA SER A 19 15.21 11.08 12.01
C SER A 19 13.79 10.90 12.58
N GLY A 20 13.47 9.73 13.14
CA GLY A 20 12.14 9.40 13.63
C GLY A 20 11.05 9.27 12.56
N TRP A 21 11.38 9.44 11.27
CA TRP A 21 10.39 9.45 10.19
C TRP A 21 9.62 8.14 10.08
N LEU A 22 10.34 7.01 9.97
CA LEU A 22 9.72 5.68 9.88
C LEU A 22 8.94 5.34 11.15
N ALA A 23 9.38 5.81 12.32
CA ALA A 23 8.64 5.64 13.55
C ALA A 23 7.28 6.38 13.51
N GLN A 24 7.22 7.58 12.94
CA GLN A 24 5.97 8.33 12.79
C GLN A 24 5.02 7.65 11.77
N VAL A 25 5.53 7.26 10.60
CA VAL A 25 4.75 6.52 9.59
C VAL A 25 4.19 5.23 10.19
N ARG A 26 5.02 4.49 10.93
CA ARG A 26 4.61 3.28 11.67
C ARG A 26 3.48 3.54 12.65
N MET A 27 3.57 4.61 13.45
CA MET A 27 2.55 4.94 14.45
C MET A 27 1.20 5.26 13.81
N ILE A 28 1.21 5.93 12.66
CA ILE A 28 -0.02 6.23 11.90
C ILE A 28 -0.63 4.94 11.35
N LEU A 29 0.18 4.06 10.75
CA LEU A 29 -0.28 2.76 10.25
C LEU A 29 -0.79 1.85 11.37
N LEU A 30 -0.16 1.85 12.56
CA LEU A 30 -0.65 1.12 13.73
C LEU A 30 -2.03 1.62 14.16
N GLY A 31 -2.24 2.94 14.15
CA GLY A 31 -3.55 3.53 14.43
C GLY A 31 -4.62 3.02 13.46
N ALA A 32 -4.33 3.03 12.15
CA ALA A 32 -5.24 2.54 11.13
C ALA A 32 -5.51 1.04 11.23
N ALA A 33 -4.46 0.23 11.46
CA ALA A 33 -4.59 -1.21 11.65
C ALA A 33 -5.48 -1.55 12.87
N ARG A 34 -5.38 -0.78 13.96
CA ARG A 34 -6.27 -0.97 15.12
C ARG A 34 -7.72 -0.65 14.80
N VAL A 35 -7.99 0.39 14.00
CA VAL A 35 -9.36 0.69 13.54
C VAL A 35 -9.93 -0.48 12.72
N VAL A 36 -9.13 -1.02 11.79
CA VAL A 36 -9.49 -2.17 10.95
C VAL A 36 -9.79 -3.40 11.81
N GLU A 37 -8.94 -3.70 12.79
CA GLU A 37 -9.11 -4.83 13.70
C GLU A 37 -10.43 -4.72 14.49
N VAL A 38 -10.76 -3.55 15.02
CA VAL A 38 -12.02 -3.34 15.77
C VAL A 38 -13.25 -3.49 14.85
N ILE A 39 -13.16 -3.04 13.61
CA ILE A 39 -14.27 -3.16 12.65
C ILE A 39 -14.47 -4.60 12.19
N GLU A 40 -13.41 -5.28 11.76
CA GLU A 40 -13.49 -6.62 11.16
C GLU A 40 -13.61 -7.73 12.20
N ASN A 41 -12.79 -7.70 13.25
CA ASN A 41 -12.70 -8.80 14.21
C ASN A 41 -13.65 -8.61 15.39
N GLU A 42 -13.83 -7.37 15.85
CA GLU A 42 -14.71 -7.07 16.99
C GLU A 42 -16.13 -6.65 16.57
N ALA A 43 -16.38 -6.46 15.26
CA ALA A 43 -17.66 -6.04 14.70
C ALA A 43 -18.23 -4.77 15.35
N ALA A 44 -17.35 -3.81 15.70
CA ALA A 44 -17.71 -2.60 16.43
C ALA A 44 -17.49 -1.31 15.61
N SER A 45 -18.28 -0.29 15.92
CA SER A 45 -18.11 1.05 15.33
C SER A 45 -16.97 1.80 16.03
N VAL A 46 -16.19 2.56 15.26
CA VAL A 46 -15.03 3.31 15.76
C VAL A 46 -15.22 4.80 15.51
N LEU A 47 -15.02 5.63 16.55
CA LEU A 47 -14.91 7.08 16.43
C LEU A 47 -13.43 7.48 16.43
N VAL A 48 -12.95 8.00 15.30
CA VAL A 48 -11.57 8.50 15.16
C VAL A 48 -11.56 10.02 15.36
N HIS A 49 -10.78 10.52 16.32
CA HIS A 49 -10.57 11.96 16.52
C HIS A 49 -9.14 12.27 16.97
N CYS A 50 -8.75 13.53 16.85
CA CYS A 50 -7.54 14.07 17.46
C CYS A 50 -7.90 15.36 18.23
N SER A 51 -7.02 16.36 18.25
CA SER A 51 -7.31 17.67 18.84
C SER A 51 -8.33 18.44 17.99
N ASP A 52 -7.97 18.74 16.74
CA ASP A 52 -8.81 19.53 15.82
C ASP A 52 -9.54 18.70 14.75
N GLY A 53 -9.13 17.45 14.53
CA GLY A 53 -9.83 16.52 13.63
C GLY A 53 -9.45 16.59 12.14
N TRP A 54 -8.50 17.43 11.72
CA TRP A 54 -8.16 17.63 10.28
C TRP A 54 -6.75 17.15 9.86
N ASP A 55 -5.93 16.65 10.79
CA ASP A 55 -4.57 16.15 10.50
C ASP A 55 -4.49 14.63 10.71
N ARG A 56 -4.19 14.19 11.94
CA ARG A 56 -4.05 12.77 12.29
C ARG A 56 -5.33 11.97 12.08
N THR A 57 -6.49 12.61 12.27
CA THR A 57 -7.79 11.98 11.97
C THR A 57 -7.91 11.63 10.50
N SER A 58 -7.57 12.56 9.58
CA SER A 58 -7.58 12.27 8.13
C SER A 58 -6.60 11.17 7.77
N GLN A 59 -5.39 11.16 8.35
CA GLN A 59 -4.40 10.09 8.13
C GLN A 59 -4.97 8.72 8.51
N VAL A 60 -5.44 8.56 9.75
CA VAL A 60 -5.93 7.28 10.28
C VAL A 60 -7.22 6.85 9.57
N ALA A 61 -8.18 7.76 9.37
CA ALA A 61 -9.46 7.45 8.73
C ALA A 61 -9.27 7.01 7.28
N ALA A 62 -8.44 7.72 6.50
CA ALA A 62 -8.20 7.39 5.10
C ALA A 62 -7.43 6.06 4.96
N LEU A 63 -6.39 5.84 5.77
CA LEU A 63 -5.64 4.59 5.75
C LEU A 63 -6.49 3.38 6.14
N SER A 64 -7.36 3.53 7.16
CA SER A 64 -8.29 2.47 7.56
C SER A 64 -9.24 2.10 6.42
N GLN A 65 -9.73 3.09 5.69
CA GLN A 65 -10.59 2.88 4.52
C GLN A 65 -9.85 2.19 3.37
N ILE A 66 -8.58 2.49 3.12
CA ILE A 66 -7.76 1.77 2.13
C ILE A 66 -7.58 0.30 2.53
N MET A 67 -7.33 0.06 3.82
CA MET A 67 -7.17 -1.28 4.38
C MET A 67 -8.46 -2.10 4.27
N LEU A 68 -9.63 -1.51 4.54
CA LEU A 68 -10.94 -2.18 4.53
C LEU A 68 -11.57 -2.29 3.13
N CYS A 69 -11.42 -1.29 2.27
CA CYS A 69 -12.22 -1.16 1.05
C CYS A 69 -11.35 -1.14 -0.21
N PRO A 70 -11.45 -2.18 -1.06
CA PRO A 70 -10.71 -2.27 -2.33
C PRO A 70 -10.97 -1.11 -3.29
N HIS A 71 -12.15 -0.48 -3.22
CA HIS A 71 -12.48 0.66 -4.08
C HIS A 71 -11.42 1.76 -3.96
N PHE A 72 -10.98 2.07 -2.74
CA PHE A 72 -9.98 3.11 -2.50
C PHE A 72 -8.55 2.73 -2.91
N ARG A 73 -8.34 1.49 -3.37
CA ARG A 73 -7.07 1.01 -3.95
C ARG A 73 -7.03 1.17 -5.48
N THR A 74 -8.14 1.59 -6.10
CA THR A 74 -8.20 2.00 -7.50
C THR A 74 -7.73 3.44 -7.68
N ILE A 75 -7.30 3.82 -8.89
CA ILE A 75 -6.90 5.20 -9.22
C ILE A 75 -8.03 6.17 -8.86
N GLU A 76 -9.24 5.89 -9.33
CA GLU A 76 -10.39 6.78 -9.13
C GLU A 76 -10.87 6.79 -7.68
N GLY A 77 -10.87 5.63 -7.01
CA GLY A 77 -11.23 5.56 -5.60
C GLY A 77 -10.22 6.29 -4.71
N PHE A 78 -8.92 6.19 -4.98
CA PHE A 78 -7.92 6.92 -4.22
C PHE A 78 -8.04 8.45 -4.41
N GLN A 79 -8.31 8.91 -5.63
CA GLN A 79 -8.61 10.33 -5.90
C GLN A 79 -9.84 10.79 -5.11
N LEU A 80 -10.91 9.99 -5.10
CA LEU A 80 -12.13 10.26 -4.32
C LEU A 80 -11.84 10.29 -2.82
N LEU A 81 -10.99 9.39 -2.32
CA LEU A 81 -10.60 9.37 -0.91
C LEU A 81 -9.88 10.66 -0.49
N ILE A 82 -8.97 11.17 -1.35
CA ILE A 82 -8.30 12.45 -1.11
C ILE A 82 -9.32 13.61 -1.14
N GLU A 83 -10.18 13.66 -2.16
CA GLU A 83 -11.23 14.69 -2.24
C GLU A 83 -12.15 14.69 -1.02
N LYS A 84 -12.47 13.51 -0.49
CA LYS A 84 -13.29 13.35 0.70
C LYS A 84 -12.50 13.72 1.96
N ASP A 85 -11.59 12.85 2.40
CA ASP A 85 -11.03 12.87 3.77
C ASP A 85 -9.95 13.93 4.00
N TRP A 86 -9.41 14.48 2.91
CA TRP A 86 -8.40 15.53 2.98
C TRP A 86 -8.97 16.87 2.55
N LEU A 87 -9.57 16.96 1.37
CA LEU A 87 -9.99 18.24 0.81
C LEU A 87 -11.31 18.74 1.41
N THR A 88 -12.35 17.89 1.41
CA THR A 88 -13.68 18.25 1.89
C THR A 88 -13.72 18.35 3.42
N PHE A 89 -13.06 17.41 4.11
CA PHE A 89 -12.96 17.40 5.58
C PHE A 89 -12.01 18.47 6.17
N GLY A 90 -11.36 19.28 5.31
CA GLY A 90 -10.73 20.52 5.73
C GLY A 90 -9.30 20.39 6.25
N HIS A 91 -8.52 19.42 5.73
CA HIS A 91 -7.08 19.46 5.93
C HIS A 91 -6.51 20.77 5.38
N LYS A 92 -5.75 21.48 6.21
CA LYS A 92 -5.28 22.83 5.93
C LYS A 92 -4.08 22.86 4.97
N PHE A 93 -4.28 22.42 3.71
CA PHE A 93 -3.20 22.28 2.72
C PHE A 93 -2.35 23.55 2.58
N ALA A 94 -2.99 24.71 2.36
CA ALA A 94 -2.26 25.97 2.17
C ALA A 94 -1.37 26.33 3.37
N GLN A 95 -1.86 26.16 4.60
CA GLN A 95 -1.08 26.41 5.81
C GLN A 95 0.03 25.35 6.01
N ARG A 96 -0.30 24.06 5.86
CA ARG A 96 0.63 22.96 6.11
C ARG A 96 1.79 22.92 5.11
N HIS A 97 1.52 23.29 3.86
CA HIS A 97 2.51 23.34 2.77
C HIS A 97 3.17 24.73 2.64
N GLY A 98 2.61 25.77 3.26
CA GLY A 98 3.12 27.14 3.15
C GLY A 98 2.93 27.76 1.77
N HIS A 99 1.79 27.48 1.11
CA HIS A 99 1.50 27.98 -0.23
C HIS A 99 1.52 29.51 -0.26
N ALA A 100 2.33 30.07 -1.17
CA ALA A 100 2.51 31.52 -1.33
C ALA A 100 2.97 32.28 -0.06
N ASP A 101 3.47 31.57 0.95
CA ASP A 101 4.02 32.16 2.16
C ASP A 101 5.55 31.98 2.18
N ARG A 102 6.26 33.08 2.44
CA ARG A 102 7.73 33.11 2.49
C ARG A 102 8.29 32.74 3.87
N ASN A 103 7.44 32.67 4.91
CA ASN A 103 7.88 32.34 6.25
C ASN A 103 8.15 30.84 6.40
N ALA A 104 9.38 30.42 6.08
CA ALA A 104 9.79 29.02 6.21
C ALA A 104 9.74 28.49 7.66
N ASP A 105 9.80 29.38 8.65
CA ASP A 105 9.82 29.06 10.08
C ASP A 105 8.41 29.01 10.71
N ASP A 106 7.34 29.07 9.90
CA ASP A 106 5.98 28.90 10.40
C ASP A 106 5.80 27.50 11.00
N GLN A 107 5.57 27.46 12.32
CA GLN A 107 5.36 26.24 13.10
C GLN A 107 4.08 25.48 12.71
N GLN A 108 3.20 26.10 11.92
CA GLN A 108 2.02 25.45 11.38
C GLN A 108 2.31 24.62 10.11
N ARG A 109 3.50 24.75 9.52
CA ARG A 109 3.93 23.91 8.39
C ARG A 109 4.28 22.52 8.91
N ALA A 110 3.75 21.49 8.26
CA ALA A 110 4.01 20.11 8.64
C ALA A 110 3.74 19.13 7.49
N PRO A 111 4.55 18.07 7.32
CA PRO A 111 4.44 17.12 6.21
C PRO A 111 3.34 16.06 6.42
N ILE A 112 2.15 16.46 6.88
CA ILE A 112 1.07 15.55 7.29
C ILE A 112 0.53 14.73 6.11
N PHE A 113 0.27 15.39 4.98
CA PHE A 113 -0.16 14.71 3.76
C PHE A 113 0.93 13.83 3.17
N LEU A 114 2.20 14.27 3.21
CA LEU A 114 3.33 13.45 2.79
C LEU A 114 3.47 12.17 3.62
N GLN A 115 3.32 12.25 4.94
CA GLN A 115 3.32 11.06 5.81
C GLN A 115 2.21 10.07 5.45
N PHE A 116 1.04 10.57 5.05
CA PHE A 116 -0.05 9.73 4.56
C PHE A 116 0.31 9.04 3.24
N ILE A 117 0.87 9.77 2.27
CA ILE A 117 1.26 9.17 1.00
C ILE A 117 2.41 8.17 1.19
N ASP A 118 3.37 8.44 2.08
CA ASP A 118 4.41 7.46 2.46
C ASP A 118 3.77 6.21 3.07
N ALA A 119 2.84 6.36 4.01
CA ALA A 119 2.12 5.21 4.58
C ALA A 119 1.37 4.38 3.52
N VAL A 120 0.81 5.03 2.49
CA VAL A 120 0.22 4.33 1.34
C VAL A 120 1.30 3.61 0.53
N TRP A 121 2.43 4.26 0.27
CA TRP A 121 3.56 3.64 -0.42
C TRP A 121 4.09 2.39 0.32
N GLN A 122 4.20 2.42 1.66
CA GLN A 122 4.57 1.23 2.46
C GLN A 122 3.61 0.05 2.19
N MET A 123 2.30 0.33 2.07
CA MET A 123 1.32 -0.70 1.72
C MET A 123 1.49 -1.19 0.28
N THR A 124 1.81 -0.31 -0.68
CA THR A 124 2.06 -0.74 -2.07
C THR A 124 3.28 -1.66 -2.19
N GLU A 125 4.31 -1.47 -1.36
CA GLU A 125 5.49 -2.33 -1.33
C GLU A 125 5.19 -3.71 -0.74
N GLN A 126 4.39 -3.77 0.33
CA GLN A 126 3.99 -5.03 0.97
C GLN A 126 2.92 -5.79 0.18
N PHE A 127 2.08 -5.09 -0.57
CA PHE A 127 0.97 -5.66 -1.34
C PHE A 127 1.01 -5.21 -2.81
N PRO A 128 1.97 -5.73 -3.60
CA PRO A 128 2.26 -5.26 -4.96
C PRO A 128 1.12 -5.44 -5.95
N CYS A 129 0.11 -6.26 -5.62
CA CYS A 129 -0.99 -6.60 -6.52
C CYS A 129 -2.32 -5.96 -6.11
N SER A 130 -2.39 -5.34 -4.94
CA SER A 130 -3.66 -4.87 -4.36
C SER A 130 -4.04 -3.45 -4.78
N PHE A 131 -3.13 -2.72 -5.43
CA PHE A 131 -3.35 -1.33 -5.85
C PHE A 131 -3.29 -1.18 -7.38
N GLU A 132 -4.26 -0.45 -7.95
CA GLU A 132 -4.32 -0.17 -9.39
C GLU A 132 -3.22 0.80 -9.82
N PHE A 133 -2.76 1.65 -8.91
CA PHE A 133 -1.77 2.68 -9.18
C PHE A 133 -0.35 2.26 -8.77
N ASN A 134 0.65 2.87 -9.40
CA ASN A 134 2.08 2.64 -9.13
C ASN A 134 2.73 3.77 -8.31
N SER A 135 4.04 3.66 -8.03
CA SER A 135 4.82 4.66 -7.28
C SER A 135 4.79 6.05 -7.95
N GLN A 136 4.81 6.13 -9.29
CA GLN A 136 4.79 7.41 -10.02
C GLN A 136 3.50 8.20 -9.76
N PHE A 137 2.36 7.50 -9.66
CA PHE A 137 1.09 8.14 -9.31
C PHE A 137 1.15 8.86 -7.96
N LEU A 138 1.77 8.22 -6.96
CA LEU A 138 1.94 8.80 -5.63
C LEU A 138 2.91 9.99 -5.65
N LEU A 139 4.02 9.88 -6.38
CA LEU A 139 4.99 10.97 -6.55
C LEU A 139 4.34 12.21 -7.17
N ASP A 140 3.60 12.04 -8.26
CA ASP A 140 2.94 13.15 -8.97
C ASP A 140 1.88 13.85 -8.09
N ILE A 141 1.16 13.09 -7.25
CA ILE A 141 0.22 13.66 -6.27
C ILE A 141 0.94 14.54 -5.26
N VAL A 142 2.06 14.05 -4.72
CA VAL A 142 2.85 14.81 -3.75
C VAL A 142 3.42 16.07 -4.40
N ASP A 143 4.02 15.97 -5.58
CA ASP A 143 4.57 17.14 -6.28
C ASP A 143 3.48 18.17 -6.60
N ALA A 144 2.31 17.71 -7.07
CA ALA A 144 1.18 18.58 -7.32
C ALA A 144 0.64 19.27 -6.05
N SER A 145 0.76 18.65 -4.87
CA SER A 145 0.34 19.24 -3.59
C SER A 145 1.19 20.43 -3.16
N TYR A 146 2.46 20.49 -3.59
CA TYR A 146 3.35 21.64 -3.33
C TYR A 146 3.40 22.64 -4.49
N ALA A 147 3.24 22.18 -5.74
CA ALA A 147 3.50 23.00 -6.92
C ALA A 147 2.51 24.14 -7.15
N CYS A 148 1.30 24.07 -6.59
CA CYS A 148 0.23 25.05 -6.79
C CYS A 148 -0.15 25.29 -8.27
N HIS A 149 0.16 24.36 -9.17
CA HIS A 149 -0.18 24.46 -10.59
C HIS A 149 -1.66 24.16 -10.85
N THR A 150 -2.29 23.35 -9.98
CA THR A 150 -3.70 22.99 -10.07
C THR A 150 -4.46 23.52 -8.86
N GLY A 151 -5.79 23.63 -8.98
CA GLY A 151 -6.62 24.11 -7.87
C GLY A 151 -6.92 23.07 -6.79
N THR A 152 -6.56 21.80 -7.02
CA THR A 152 -6.98 20.67 -6.17
C THR A 152 -6.55 20.85 -4.72
N PHE A 153 -5.30 21.25 -4.48
CA PHE A 153 -4.72 21.37 -3.13
C PHE A 153 -4.69 22.81 -2.60
N LEU A 154 -5.31 23.78 -3.28
CA LEU A 154 -5.32 25.17 -2.82
C LEU A 154 -6.40 25.43 -1.75
N GLY A 155 -6.10 26.32 -0.81
CA GLY A 155 -6.99 26.66 0.30
C GLY A 155 -6.98 25.63 1.43
N ASN A 156 -7.58 25.98 2.56
CA ASN A 156 -7.60 25.13 3.76
C ASN A 156 -8.93 24.42 3.99
N THR A 157 -10.03 24.98 3.50
CA THR A 157 -11.37 24.43 3.71
C THR A 157 -12.19 24.44 2.43
N GLU A 158 -13.19 23.58 2.35
CA GLU A 158 -14.15 23.57 1.24
C GLU A 158 -14.88 24.92 1.09
N LEU A 159 -15.11 25.63 2.20
CA LEU A 159 -15.68 26.98 2.18
C LEU A 159 -14.77 27.97 1.45
N GLU A 160 -13.48 28.04 1.83
CA GLU A 160 -12.50 28.91 1.18
C GLU A 160 -12.38 28.61 -0.32
N ARG A 161 -12.37 27.32 -0.71
CA ARG A 161 -12.29 26.90 -2.12
C ARG A 161 -13.51 27.35 -2.92
N LYS A 162 -14.71 27.35 -2.31
CA LYS A 162 -15.95 27.83 -2.92
C LYS A 162 -15.94 29.35 -3.09
N GLU A 163 -15.56 30.09 -2.05
CA GLU A 163 -15.48 31.56 -2.07
C GLU A 163 -14.46 32.07 -3.10
N ALA A 164 -13.33 31.37 -3.24
CA ALA A 164 -12.33 31.68 -4.28
C ALA A 164 -12.77 31.26 -5.69
N GLU A 165 -13.85 30.50 -5.83
CA GLU A 165 -14.36 29.90 -7.08
C GLU A 165 -13.34 29.01 -7.79
N LEU A 166 -12.55 28.23 -7.04
CA LEU A 166 -11.43 27.47 -7.61
C LEU A 166 -11.88 26.49 -8.70
N ARG A 167 -13.00 25.79 -8.51
CA ARG A 167 -13.55 24.85 -9.50
C ARG A 167 -13.83 25.50 -10.86
N ARG A 168 -14.08 26.82 -10.89
CA ARG A 168 -14.34 27.57 -12.12
C ARG A 168 -13.07 28.22 -12.68
N LYS A 169 -12.15 28.67 -11.81
CA LYS A 169 -10.96 29.44 -12.17
C LYS A 169 -9.71 28.60 -12.41
N THR A 170 -9.71 27.34 -11.99
CA THR A 170 -8.54 26.46 -12.02
C THR A 170 -8.92 25.07 -12.53
N VAL A 171 -7.92 24.33 -13.01
CA VAL A 171 -8.08 22.94 -13.44
C VAL A 171 -7.79 21.99 -12.28
N SER A 172 -8.49 20.87 -12.23
CA SER A 172 -8.24 19.80 -11.26
C SER A 172 -7.03 18.96 -11.67
N LEU A 173 -6.21 18.55 -10.70
CA LEU A 173 -5.14 17.58 -10.88
C LEU A 173 -5.64 16.31 -11.56
N TRP A 174 -6.82 15.81 -11.16
CA TRP A 174 -7.37 14.57 -11.69
C TRP A 174 -7.66 14.66 -13.19
N THR A 175 -7.96 15.85 -13.70
CA THR A 175 -8.12 16.09 -15.15
C THR A 175 -6.82 15.87 -15.91
N PHE A 176 -5.68 16.33 -15.36
CA PHE A 176 -4.36 16.10 -15.96
C PHE A 176 -3.96 14.64 -15.86
N MET A 177 -4.10 14.05 -14.67
CA MET A 177 -3.71 12.64 -14.44
C MET A 177 -4.55 11.66 -15.27
N LYS A 178 -5.78 12.01 -15.63
CA LYS A 178 -6.61 11.21 -16.52
C LYS A 178 -6.00 11.05 -17.92
N GLN A 179 -5.27 12.05 -18.41
CA GLN A 179 -4.60 12.00 -19.72
C GLN A 179 -3.44 10.99 -19.73
N SER A 180 -2.75 10.86 -18.59
CA SER A 180 -1.65 9.92 -18.35
C SER A 180 -2.08 8.68 -17.56
N LYS A 181 -3.38 8.34 -17.50
CA LYS A 181 -3.88 7.21 -16.69
C LYS A 181 -3.14 5.89 -16.96
N ALA A 182 -2.76 5.65 -18.21
CA ALA A 182 -2.02 4.45 -18.61
C ALA A 182 -0.64 4.33 -17.95
N SER A 183 0.09 5.43 -17.73
CA SER A 183 1.41 5.40 -17.09
C SER A 183 1.34 5.21 -15.58
N TYR A 184 0.17 5.44 -14.97
CA TYR A 184 -0.04 5.23 -13.55
C TYR A 184 -0.48 3.82 -13.20
N LYS A 185 -0.89 3.02 -14.20
CA LYS A 185 -1.44 1.69 -13.95
C LYS A 185 -0.34 0.72 -13.51
N ASN A 186 -0.59 0.04 -12.42
CA ASN A 186 0.17 -1.12 -11.98
C ASN A 186 -0.24 -2.34 -12.82
N VAL A 187 0.73 -2.92 -13.53
CA VAL A 187 0.51 -4.09 -14.39
C VAL A 187 0.15 -5.35 -13.58
N PHE A 188 0.53 -5.39 -12.30
CA PHE A 188 0.26 -6.52 -11.40
C PHE A 188 -1.04 -6.38 -10.63
N PHE A 189 -1.82 -5.32 -10.88
CA PHE A 189 -3.07 -5.11 -10.16
C PHE A 189 -4.06 -6.25 -10.39
N VAL A 190 -4.47 -6.87 -9.30
CA VAL A 190 -5.55 -7.85 -9.25
C VAL A 190 -6.64 -7.27 -8.35
N PRO A 191 -7.87 -7.05 -8.87
CA PRO A 191 -9.00 -6.70 -8.03
C PRO A 191 -9.21 -7.79 -6.99
N ASP A 192 -8.93 -7.47 -5.73
CA ASP A 192 -9.15 -8.34 -4.58
C ASP A 192 -10.19 -7.69 -3.68
N LEU A 193 -11.06 -8.50 -3.08
CA LEU A 193 -12.09 -8.05 -2.15
C LEU A 193 -11.67 -8.13 -0.68
N LEU A 194 -10.46 -8.62 -0.40
CA LEU A 194 -10.01 -8.85 0.97
C LEU A 194 -9.54 -7.56 1.65
N THR A 195 -9.84 -7.48 2.95
CA THR A 195 -9.23 -6.52 3.87
C THR A 195 -7.73 -6.82 4.01
N MET A 196 -6.92 -5.76 4.01
CA MET A 196 -5.47 -5.87 4.09
C MET A 196 -4.93 -5.15 5.33
N VAL A 197 -4.04 -5.80 6.08
CA VAL A 197 -3.33 -5.18 7.20
C VAL A 197 -1.83 -5.38 7.01
N PRO A 198 -1.03 -4.31 6.83
CA PRO A 198 0.42 -4.44 6.64
C PRO A 198 1.11 -5.01 7.87
N ASN A 199 2.26 -5.65 7.65
CA ASN A 199 3.17 -6.01 8.72
C ASN A 199 3.91 -4.76 9.20
N LEU A 200 3.65 -4.38 10.45
CA LEU A 200 4.17 -3.16 11.08
C LEU A 200 5.37 -3.42 11.99
N SER A 201 6.12 -4.49 11.74
CA SER A 201 7.48 -4.62 12.29
C SER A 201 8.36 -3.49 11.76
N PRO A 202 9.21 -2.83 12.58
CA PRO A 202 10.14 -1.81 12.10
C PRO A 202 10.99 -2.26 10.91
N ASP A 203 11.34 -3.55 10.84
CA ASP A 203 12.16 -4.14 9.77
C ASP A 203 11.43 -4.24 8.42
N ASN A 204 10.09 -4.14 8.42
CA ASN A 204 9.25 -4.21 7.22
C ASN A 204 8.86 -2.82 6.68
N LEU A 205 9.40 -1.76 7.27
CA LEU A 205 9.23 -0.40 6.80
C LEU A 205 10.52 0.07 6.12
N SER A 206 10.38 0.66 4.94
CA SER A 206 11.52 1.10 4.14
C SER A 206 11.49 2.60 3.93
N VAL A 207 12.66 3.21 3.71
CA VAL A 207 12.72 4.60 3.23
C VAL A 207 12.22 4.64 1.79
N TRP A 208 11.26 5.52 1.49
CA TRP A 208 10.79 5.75 0.13
C TRP A 208 11.86 6.47 -0.71
N LYS A 209 12.81 5.68 -1.25
CA LYS A 209 14.00 6.20 -1.94
C LYS A 209 13.65 7.03 -3.17
N ASP A 210 12.61 6.63 -3.90
CA ASP A 210 12.13 7.33 -5.11
C ASP A 210 11.65 8.76 -4.81
N TYR A 211 11.22 9.03 -3.57
CA TYR A 211 10.85 10.38 -3.14
C TYR A 211 12.03 11.09 -2.45
N PHE A 212 12.54 10.53 -1.34
CA PHE A 212 13.52 11.21 -0.49
C PHE A 212 14.92 11.30 -1.10
N LEU A 213 15.27 10.40 -2.02
CA LEU A 213 16.60 10.35 -2.65
C LEU A 213 16.53 10.65 -4.16
N ARG A 214 15.42 11.21 -4.65
CA ARG A 214 15.19 11.47 -6.08
C ARG A 214 16.29 12.29 -6.75
N SER A 215 16.78 13.33 -6.08
CA SER A 215 17.82 14.23 -6.62
C SER A 215 19.20 13.58 -6.76
N ARG A 216 19.43 12.41 -6.15
CA ARG A 216 20.67 11.63 -6.37
C ARG A 216 20.70 10.99 -7.76
N TRP A 217 19.53 10.75 -8.35
CA TRP A 217 19.38 10.09 -9.64
C TRP A 217 19.50 11.07 -10.82
N GLU A 218 19.26 12.36 -10.61
CA GLU A 218 19.40 13.40 -11.66
C GLU A 218 20.87 13.72 -12.02
N GLY A 219 21.84 13.22 -11.24
CA GLY A 219 23.27 13.55 -11.37
C GLY A 219 24.18 12.48 -11.99
N LYS A 220 23.65 11.35 -12.49
CA LYS A 220 24.46 10.29 -13.14
C LYS A 220 23.90 9.93 -14.53
N ASP A 221 24.67 10.30 -15.55
CA ASP A 221 24.60 9.91 -16.97
C ASP A 221 23.30 10.20 -17.76
N THR A 222 23.28 11.36 -18.41
CA THR A 222 22.48 11.62 -19.63
C THR A 222 23.21 11.20 -20.93
N SER A 223 24.33 10.47 -20.88
CA SER A 223 25.09 10.06 -22.08
C SER A 223 25.04 8.56 -22.43
N LEU A 224 24.42 7.71 -21.61
CA LEU A 224 24.08 6.35 -22.00
C LEU A 224 22.56 6.23 -21.99
N GLY A 225 21.96 6.08 -23.16
CA GLY A 225 20.51 6.02 -23.39
C GLY A 225 19.79 4.80 -22.80
N TYR A 226 20.00 4.53 -21.51
CA TYR A 226 19.15 3.65 -20.73
C TYR A 226 18.09 4.50 -20.05
N SER A 227 16.89 4.46 -20.64
CA SER A 227 15.64 4.63 -19.90
C SER A 227 15.68 3.66 -18.72
N THR A 228 16.19 4.12 -17.58
CA THR A 228 16.38 3.27 -16.41
C THR A 228 15.03 3.25 -15.70
N ALA A 229 14.31 2.17 -15.98
CA ALA A 229 12.99 1.88 -15.47
C ALA A 229 12.88 2.19 -13.97
N VAL A 230 12.07 3.20 -13.67
CA VAL A 230 11.42 3.40 -12.37
C VAL A 230 10.64 2.11 -12.08
N GLY A 231 11.19 1.21 -11.27
CA GLY A 231 10.53 -0.06 -10.94
C GLY A 231 11.39 -0.95 -10.06
N MET A 232 10.75 -1.51 -9.03
CA MET A 232 11.20 -2.47 -8.01
C MET A 232 12.51 -3.22 -8.29
N THR A 233 13.36 -3.37 -7.28
CA THR A 233 14.64 -4.10 -7.42
C THR A 233 14.43 -5.55 -7.89
N PRO A 234 15.34 -6.15 -8.69
CA PRO A 234 15.18 -7.52 -9.18
C PRO A 234 14.87 -8.58 -8.09
N PRO A 235 15.45 -8.52 -6.87
CA PRO A 235 15.09 -9.43 -5.78
C PRO A 235 13.65 -9.26 -5.28
N LEU A 236 13.16 -8.02 -5.20
CA LEU A 236 11.76 -7.74 -4.85
C LEU A 236 10.82 -8.25 -5.95
N ARG A 237 11.15 -8.02 -7.22
CA ARG A 237 10.39 -8.59 -8.35
C ARG A 237 10.31 -10.10 -8.28
N PHE A 238 11.41 -10.77 -7.95
CA PHE A 238 11.45 -12.23 -7.83
C PHE A 238 10.54 -12.73 -6.69
N MET A 239 10.69 -12.19 -5.48
CA MET A 239 9.87 -12.59 -4.32
C MET A 239 8.38 -12.31 -4.53
N GLN A 240 8.04 -11.19 -5.17
CA GLN A 240 6.65 -10.82 -5.42
C GLN A 240 6.02 -11.66 -6.52
N VAL A 241 6.74 -11.97 -7.60
CA VAL A 241 6.28 -12.90 -8.64
C VAL A 241 6.08 -14.30 -8.06
N GLN A 242 6.97 -14.73 -7.17
CA GLN A 242 6.84 -16.01 -6.49
C GLN A 242 5.59 -16.05 -5.58
N SER A 243 5.37 -15.02 -4.76
CA SER A 243 4.17 -14.93 -3.90
C SER A 243 2.87 -14.87 -4.71
N LEU A 244 2.86 -14.16 -5.85
CA LEU A 244 1.72 -14.13 -6.76
C LEU A 244 1.44 -15.51 -7.37
N LEU A 245 2.49 -16.23 -7.79
CA LEU A 245 2.35 -17.57 -8.34
C LEU A 245 1.74 -18.53 -7.30
N GLU A 246 2.25 -18.51 -6.08
CA GLU A 246 1.75 -19.33 -4.96
C GLU A 246 0.28 -19.00 -4.65
N GLY A 247 -0.08 -17.71 -4.59
CA GLY A 247 -1.46 -17.27 -4.37
C GLY A 247 -2.43 -17.69 -5.49
N LYS A 248 -1.99 -17.59 -6.75
CA LYS A 248 -2.79 -18.02 -7.91
C LYS A 248 -2.93 -19.54 -7.98
N GLN A 249 -1.90 -20.29 -7.62
CA GLN A 249 -1.95 -21.75 -7.52
C GLN A 249 -2.97 -22.19 -6.46
N SER A 250 -2.93 -21.60 -5.28
CA SER A 250 -3.88 -21.91 -4.19
C SER A 250 -5.35 -21.59 -4.57
N ALA A 251 -5.59 -20.46 -5.25
CA ALA A 251 -6.92 -20.14 -5.77
C ALA A 251 -7.38 -21.14 -6.85
N CYS A 252 -6.48 -21.56 -7.73
CA CYS A 252 -6.77 -22.55 -8.76
C CYS A 252 -7.11 -23.91 -8.15
N GLU A 253 -6.39 -24.35 -7.13
CA GLU A 253 -6.67 -25.59 -6.39
C GLU A 253 -8.04 -25.54 -5.70
N THR A 254 -8.38 -24.41 -5.09
CA THR A 254 -9.69 -24.20 -4.45
C THR A 254 -10.83 -24.28 -5.47
N LEU A 255 -10.70 -23.58 -6.60
CA LEU A 255 -11.68 -23.63 -7.69
C LEU A 255 -11.78 -25.02 -8.33
N MET A 256 -10.67 -25.76 -8.45
CA MET A 256 -10.69 -27.14 -8.92
C MET A 256 -11.42 -28.07 -7.93
N ALA A 257 -11.25 -27.87 -6.62
CA ALA A 257 -11.96 -28.62 -5.60
C ALA A 257 -13.47 -28.33 -5.62
N GLU A 258 -13.86 -27.05 -5.74
CA GLU A 258 -15.27 -26.64 -5.88
C GLU A 258 -15.91 -27.21 -7.16
N ASN A 259 -15.22 -27.13 -8.30
CA ASN A 259 -15.69 -27.71 -9.55
C ASN A 259 -15.86 -29.23 -9.46
N LYS A 260 -14.94 -29.92 -8.76
CA LYS A 260 -15.08 -31.37 -8.52
C LYS A 260 -16.31 -31.69 -7.67
N GLU A 261 -16.61 -30.86 -6.68
CA GLU A 261 -17.77 -31.06 -5.82
C GLU A 261 -19.09 -30.73 -6.54
N LEU A 262 -19.12 -29.68 -7.35
CA LEU A 262 -20.25 -29.35 -8.22
C LEU A 262 -20.53 -30.46 -9.23
N LYS A 263 -19.50 -31.03 -9.85
CA LYS A 263 -19.65 -32.19 -10.76
C LYS A 263 -20.30 -33.39 -10.06
N LYS A 264 -19.89 -33.72 -8.84
CA LYS A 264 -20.55 -34.80 -8.07
C LYS A 264 -22.03 -34.50 -7.81
N LYS A 265 -22.36 -33.25 -7.45
CA LYS A 265 -23.75 -32.84 -7.22
C LYS A 265 -24.58 -32.97 -8.50
N ILE A 266 -24.03 -32.55 -9.65
CA ILE A 266 -24.67 -32.72 -10.96
C ILE A 266 -24.93 -34.20 -11.24
N THR A 267 -23.94 -35.09 -11.08
CA THR A 267 -24.13 -36.54 -11.28
C THR A 267 -25.20 -37.13 -10.35
N SER A 268 -25.22 -36.72 -9.07
CA SER A 268 -26.25 -37.19 -8.14
C SER A 268 -27.66 -36.71 -8.52
N LEU A 269 -27.78 -35.47 -9.02
CA LEU A 269 -29.05 -34.93 -9.48
C LEU A 269 -29.52 -35.61 -10.77
N GLN A 270 -28.60 -35.92 -11.70
CA GLN A 270 -28.88 -36.68 -12.90
C GLN A 270 -29.38 -38.10 -12.57
N GLU A 271 -28.80 -38.78 -11.57
CA GLU A 271 -29.29 -40.08 -11.08
C GLU A 271 -30.71 -39.97 -10.49
N ILE A 272 -30.98 -38.96 -9.66
CA ILE A 272 -32.31 -38.72 -9.08
C ILE A 272 -33.36 -38.41 -10.17
N VAL A 273 -32.98 -37.64 -11.19
CA VAL A 273 -33.85 -37.33 -12.35
C VAL A 273 -34.14 -38.60 -13.14
N LYS A 274 -33.13 -39.45 -13.36
CA LYS A 274 -33.26 -40.75 -14.04
C LYS A 274 -34.21 -41.70 -13.32
N GLU A 275 -34.15 -41.72 -11.99
CA GLU A 275 -35.02 -42.55 -11.14
C GLU A 275 -36.48 -42.06 -11.14
N ASN A 276 -36.73 -40.76 -11.27
CA ASN A 276 -38.07 -40.17 -11.16
C ASN A 276 -38.81 -39.98 -12.49
N LEU A 277 -38.11 -39.79 -13.61
CA LEU A 277 -38.72 -39.43 -14.91
C LEU A 277 -38.56 -40.48 -16.02
N GLY A 278 -37.80 -41.56 -15.77
CA GLY A 278 -37.52 -42.59 -16.77
C GLY A 278 -36.47 -42.17 -17.81
N SER A 279 -35.77 -43.14 -18.40
CA SER A 279 -34.57 -42.89 -19.21
C SER A 279 -34.79 -42.05 -20.47
N SER A 280 -36.03 -41.91 -20.95
CA SER A 280 -36.33 -41.28 -22.24
C SER A 280 -36.22 -39.75 -22.25
N PHE A 281 -36.01 -39.09 -21.10
CA PHE A 281 -35.84 -37.63 -21.03
C PHE A 281 -34.36 -37.20 -20.96
N LEU A 282 -33.48 -38.06 -20.44
CA LEU A 282 -32.06 -37.75 -20.28
C LEU A 282 -31.25 -38.02 -21.55
N ASP A 283 -31.70 -38.95 -22.40
CA ASP A 283 -31.02 -39.28 -23.65
C ASP A 283 -31.15 -38.14 -24.71
N GLU A 284 -32.21 -37.33 -24.64
CA GLU A 284 -32.36 -36.13 -25.51
C GLU A 284 -31.54 -34.92 -25.00
N VAL A 285 -31.37 -34.78 -23.68
CA VAL A 285 -30.59 -33.67 -23.08
C VAL A 285 -29.07 -33.95 -23.13
N GLU A 286 -28.65 -35.23 -23.04
CA GLU A 286 -27.24 -35.61 -23.11
C GLU A 286 -26.59 -35.43 -24.50
N GLU A 287 -27.36 -35.39 -25.60
CA GLU A 287 -26.82 -35.09 -26.93
C GLU A 287 -26.68 -33.57 -27.15
N ASP A 288 -27.63 -32.76 -26.67
CA ASP A 288 -27.57 -31.29 -26.77
C ASP A 288 -26.52 -30.68 -25.82
N GLU A 289 -26.37 -31.18 -24.58
CA GLU A 289 -25.37 -30.67 -23.61
C GLU A 289 -23.92 -31.03 -24.00
N LYS A 290 -23.69 -32.16 -24.70
CA LYS A 290 -22.32 -32.57 -25.11
C LYS A 290 -21.79 -31.77 -26.29
N GLU A 291 -22.65 -31.14 -27.09
CA GLU A 291 -22.24 -30.20 -28.14
C GLU A 291 -22.00 -28.79 -27.58
N GLU A 292 -22.85 -28.29 -26.66
CA GLU A 292 -22.64 -26.99 -26.00
C GLU A 292 -21.46 -26.99 -25.00
N GLU A 293 -21.26 -28.02 -24.16
CA GLU A 293 -20.11 -28.08 -23.23
C GLU A 293 -18.76 -28.20 -23.95
N LYS A 294 -18.73 -28.78 -25.16
CA LYS A 294 -17.51 -28.83 -26.00
C LYS A 294 -17.22 -27.48 -26.64
N GLU A 295 -18.25 -26.72 -27.03
CA GLU A 295 -18.08 -25.40 -27.64
C GLU A 295 -17.78 -24.30 -26.62
N ASP A 296 -18.35 -24.35 -25.41
CA ASP A 296 -18.12 -23.37 -24.34
C ASP A 296 -16.89 -23.73 -23.47
N GLY A 297 -16.59 -25.01 -23.28
CA GLY A 297 -15.40 -25.47 -22.55
C GLY A 297 -14.07 -25.10 -23.23
N ASP A 298 -14.00 -25.21 -24.56
CA ASP A 298 -12.84 -24.78 -25.37
C ASP A 298 -12.77 -23.25 -25.55
N ARG A 299 -13.85 -22.50 -25.30
CA ARG A 299 -13.88 -21.03 -25.41
C ARG A 299 -13.50 -20.31 -24.11
N LEU A 300 -13.78 -20.88 -22.93
CA LEU A 300 -13.63 -20.15 -21.66
C LEU A 300 -12.27 -20.31 -20.96
N LEU A 301 -11.47 -21.35 -21.26
CA LEU A 301 -10.25 -21.66 -20.47
C LEU A 301 -8.91 -21.57 -21.22
N ASP A 302 -8.91 -21.15 -22.48
CA ASP A 302 -7.99 -21.80 -23.40
C ASP A 302 -7.07 -20.85 -24.19
N ALA A 303 -7.50 -19.64 -24.55
CA ALA A 303 -6.63 -18.73 -25.29
C ALA A 303 -5.89 -17.76 -24.35
N GLU A 304 -6.62 -16.89 -23.65
CA GLU A 304 -6.01 -15.84 -22.82
C GLU A 304 -5.35 -16.38 -21.54
N GLY A 305 -5.95 -17.38 -20.90
CA GLY A 305 -5.40 -18.00 -19.69
C GLY A 305 -4.10 -18.75 -19.96
N ARG A 306 -4.06 -19.54 -21.05
CA ARG A 306 -2.84 -20.24 -21.49
C ARG A 306 -1.79 -19.29 -22.04
N GLU A 307 -2.19 -18.28 -22.80
CA GLU A 307 -1.27 -17.24 -23.27
C GLU A 307 -0.66 -16.45 -22.10
N LEU A 308 -1.45 -16.15 -21.05
CA LEU A 308 -0.93 -15.50 -19.85
C LEU A 308 0.05 -16.40 -19.10
N ILE A 309 -0.28 -17.69 -18.92
CA ILE A 309 0.61 -18.67 -18.28
C ILE A 309 1.91 -18.83 -19.08
N GLU A 310 1.82 -18.94 -20.40
CA GLU A 310 2.98 -19.11 -21.29
C GLU A 310 3.85 -17.85 -21.33
N ARG A 311 3.23 -16.65 -21.31
CA ARG A 311 3.94 -15.37 -21.16
C ARG A 311 4.64 -15.26 -19.81
N LEU A 312 3.99 -15.69 -18.73
CA LEU A 312 4.59 -15.68 -17.39
C LEU A 312 5.75 -16.67 -17.29
N GLN A 313 5.60 -17.89 -17.81
CA GLN A 313 6.66 -18.90 -17.87
C GLN A 313 7.86 -18.45 -18.72
N SER A 314 7.59 -17.84 -19.88
CA SER A 314 8.64 -17.28 -20.74
C SER A 314 9.40 -16.13 -20.06
N ARG A 315 8.68 -15.29 -19.29
CA ARG A 315 9.30 -14.18 -18.54
C ARG A 315 10.15 -14.67 -17.38
N ILE A 316 9.75 -15.76 -16.70
CA ILE A 316 10.53 -16.39 -15.64
C ILE A 316 11.86 -16.91 -16.19
N LEU A 317 11.84 -17.64 -17.32
CA LEU A 317 13.05 -18.15 -17.96
C LEU A 317 14.02 -17.03 -18.38
N LEU A 318 13.48 -15.92 -18.89
CA LEU A 318 14.29 -14.75 -19.23
C LEU A 318 14.97 -14.16 -17.98
N LEU A 319 14.21 -13.97 -16.89
CA LEU A 319 14.72 -13.43 -15.64
C LEU A 319 15.77 -14.36 -14.99
N GLU A 320 15.60 -15.67 -15.09
CA GLU A 320 16.61 -16.63 -14.67
C GLU A 320 17.90 -16.53 -15.51
N SER A 321 17.78 -16.26 -16.81
CA SER A 321 18.94 -16.05 -17.69
C SER A 321 19.67 -14.73 -17.39
N GLU A 322 18.93 -13.66 -17.10
CA GLU A 322 19.47 -12.36 -16.69
C GLU A 322 20.18 -12.45 -15.34
N LEU A 323 19.58 -13.17 -14.37
CA LEU A 323 20.19 -13.42 -13.06
C LEU A 323 21.47 -14.27 -13.17
N LYS A 324 21.53 -15.23 -14.11
CA LYS A 324 22.74 -16.00 -14.40
C LYS A 324 23.82 -15.16 -15.08
N ALA A 325 23.43 -14.27 -16.01
CA ALA A 325 24.36 -13.36 -16.68
C ALA A 325 24.98 -12.35 -15.70
N GLU A 326 24.20 -11.84 -14.74
CA GLU A 326 24.67 -10.92 -13.70
C GLU A 326 25.60 -11.63 -12.68
N LYS A 327 25.36 -12.91 -12.40
CA LYS A 327 26.28 -13.74 -11.60
C LYS A 327 27.55 -14.11 -12.38
N GLY A 328 27.47 -14.35 -13.68
CA GLY A 328 28.62 -14.62 -14.55
C GLY A 328 29.50 -13.39 -14.79
N ALA A 329 28.93 -12.19 -14.84
CA ALA A 329 29.67 -10.94 -14.91
C ALA A 329 30.42 -10.57 -13.61
N ARG A 330 30.19 -11.33 -12.52
CA ARG A 330 30.89 -11.19 -11.23
C ARG A 330 32.01 -12.21 -11.01
N GLU A 331 32.32 -13.08 -11.97
CA GLU A 331 33.55 -13.86 -11.93
C GLU A 331 34.75 -12.99 -12.36
N PRO A 332 35.78 -12.82 -11.51
CA PRO A 332 36.91 -11.96 -11.85
C PRO A 332 37.77 -12.63 -12.92
N ALA A 333 38.11 -11.86 -13.96
CA ALA A 333 39.15 -12.21 -14.91
C ALA A 333 40.44 -12.57 -14.14
N ALA A 334 40.93 -13.79 -14.36
CA ALA A 334 42.24 -14.23 -13.92
C ALA A 334 43.36 -13.46 -14.66
N MET A 335 44.54 -13.41 -14.01
CA MET A 335 45.79 -12.69 -14.32
C MET A 335 45.88 -11.32 -13.61
N ASP A 336 46.86 -11.04 -12.76
CA ASP A 336 48.27 -11.38 -12.88
C ASP A 336 48.94 -11.62 -11.51
N SER A 337 49.90 -12.55 -11.52
CA SER A 337 50.73 -12.95 -10.38
C SER A 337 51.83 -11.93 -10.11
N GLY A 338 51.79 -11.28 -8.95
CA GLY A 338 52.84 -10.35 -8.49
C GLY A 338 53.07 -10.43 -6.99
N CYS A 339 54.19 -11.06 -6.63
CA CYS A 339 54.79 -11.24 -5.31
C CYS A 339 54.69 -10.00 -4.37
N PHE A 340 54.35 -10.19 -3.08
CA PHE A 340 55.23 -9.93 -1.92
C PHE A 340 54.51 -10.07 -0.55
N SER A 341 54.95 -11.10 0.18
CA SER A 341 55.12 -11.34 1.64
C SER A 341 54.10 -10.91 2.72
N PRO A 342 53.80 -11.80 3.69
CA PRO A 342 52.92 -11.53 4.84
C PRO A 342 53.69 -10.99 6.05
N LEU A 343 53.16 -9.95 6.70
CA LEU A 343 53.58 -9.54 8.04
C LEU A 343 52.57 -10.03 9.07
N SER A 344 53.05 -10.96 9.90
CA SER A 344 52.47 -11.50 11.11
C SER A 344 52.34 -10.46 12.21
N SER A 345 51.21 -10.44 12.93
CA SER A 345 51.10 -10.06 14.35
C SER A 345 49.73 -10.49 14.93
N PRO A 346 49.63 -10.74 16.25
CA PRO A 346 48.89 -11.88 16.83
C PRO A 346 47.50 -11.53 17.42
N PRO A 347 46.67 -12.53 17.79
CA PRO A 347 45.34 -12.31 18.35
C PRO A 347 45.40 -11.96 19.84
N VAL A 348 44.60 -10.99 20.26
CA VAL A 348 44.42 -10.60 21.67
C VAL A 348 43.18 -11.33 22.23
N PRO A 349 43.23 -11.91 23.43
CA PRO A 349 42.32 -12.98 23.85
C PRO A 349 40.99 -12.50 24.42
N PHE A 350 39.97 -13.36 24.26
CA PHE A 350 38.72 -13.36 25.00
C PHE A 350 38.94 -13.46 26.51
N SER A 351 38.21 -12.66 27.28
CA SER A 351 37.93 -12.94 28.69
C SER A 351 36.42 -12.92 28.92
N SER A 352 35.97 -13.93 29.65
CA SER A 352 34.58 -14.27 29.95
C SER A 352 34.28 -13.99 31.44
N SER A 353 32.97 -14.04 31.77
CA SER A 353 32.33 -14.02 33.10
C SER A 353 32.11 -12.62 33.73
N SER A 354 30.95 -12.20 34.26
CA SER A 354 29.59 -12.72 34.53
C SER A 354 28.80 -11.54 35.21
N PRO A 355 27.54 -11.65 35.68
CA PRO A 355 26.31 -12.19 35.11
C PRO A 355 25.14 -11.17 35.12
N LEU A 356 23.98 -11.64 34.63
CA LEU A 356 22.66 -11.02 34.57
C LEU A 356 22.20 -10.16 35.76
N SER A 357 21.51 -9.06 35.46
CA SER A 357 20.41 -8.52 36.26
C SER A 357 19.31 -7.95 35.37
N SER A 358 18.18 -8.66 35.31
CA SER A 358 16.93 -8.26 34.67
C SER A 358 16.27 -7.13 35.48
N PRO A 359 15.73 -6.07 34.87
CA PRO A 359 14.78 -5.20 35.56
C PRO A 359 13.35 -5.75 35.40
N THR A 360 12.81 -6.26 36.51
CA THR A 360 11.39 -6.54 36.71
C THR A 360 10.61 -5.22 36.70
N ILE A 361 9.70 -5.03 35.75
CA ILE A 361 8.72 -3.94 35.78
C ILE A 361 7.57 -4.36 36.71
N SER A 362 7.49 -3.74 37.88
CA SER A 362 6.35 -3.85 38.79
C SER A 362 5.18 -3.01 38.28
N LEU A 363 4.06 -3.65 37.96
CA LEU A 363 2.78 -2.99 37.73
C LEU A 363 2.18 -2.56 39.07
N SER A 364 2.30 -1.27 39.39
CA SER A 364 1.54 -0.64 40.48
C SER A 364 0.26 -0.01 39.93
N CYS A 365 -0.89 -0.59 40.28
CA CYS A 365 -2.22 -0.01 40.05
C CYS A 365 -2.38 1.34 40.80
N PRO A 366 -2.99 2.35 40.19
CA PRO A 366 -3.46 3.52 40.94
C PRO A 366 -4.75 3.19 41.73
N PRO A 367 -5.00 3.88 42.86
CA PRO A 367 -6.14 3.60 43.71
C PRO A 367 -7.45 4.14 43.12
N SER A 368 -8.53 3.41 43.40
CA SER A 368 -9.91 3.73 43.06
C SER A 368 -10.37 5.03 43.76
N PRO A 369 -11.06 5.96 43.08
CA PRO A 369 -11.75 7.04 43.78
C PRO A 369 -13.10 6.54 44.32
N SER A 370 -13.25 6.68 45.63
CA SER A 370 -14.45 6.44 46.42
C SER A 370 -15.54 7.50 46.19
N SER A 371 -16.78 7.00 46.12
CA SER A 371 -18.07 7.62 46.46
C SER A 371 -18.16 9.15 46.61
N LEU A 372 -18.86 9.80 45.66
CA LEU A 372 -19.60 11.03 45.91
C LEU A 372 -21.05 10.85 45.44
N SER A 373 -21.98 11.08 46.36
CA SER A 373 -23.43 11.04 46.21
C SER A 373 -23.98 12.26 45.43
N PRO A 374 -25.23 12.21 44.91
CA PRO A 374 -25.68 13.05 43.81
C PRO A 374 -26.21 14.41 44.28
N SER A 375 -25.76 15.48 43.64
CA SER A 375 -26.38 16.80 43.73
C SER A 375 -27.14 17.12 42.44
N THR A 376 -28.44 17.31 42.61
CA THR A 376 -29.46 17.63 41.62
C THR A 376 -29.20 19.00 40.99
N SER A 377 -29.10 19.08 39.66
CA SER A 377 -29.26 20.35 38.93
C SER A 377 -29.97 20.13 37.60
N LEU A 378 -31.15 20.73 37.56
CA LEU A 378 -32.14 20.89 36.49
C LEU A 378 -31.54 21.10 35.08
N LEU A 379 -31.99 20.28 34.12
CA LEU A 379 -31.87 20.53 32.68
C LEU A 379 -33.07 21.38 32.20
N PRO A 380 -32.89 22.40 31.35
CA PRO A 380 -33.99 22.99 30.59
C PRO A 380 -34.26 22.18 29.31
N SER A 381 -35.50 21.78 29.14
CA SER A 381 -36.10 21.20 27.94
C SER A 381 -36.08 22.18 26.76
N TYR A 382 -35.55 21.77 25.61
CA TYR A 382 -35.75 22.46 24.33
C TYR A 382 -36.77 21.68 23.49
N SER A 383 -37.92 22.32 23.24
CA SER A 383 -38.91 21.90 22.25
C SER A 383 -38.67 22.63 20.92
N PRO A 384 -38.98 22.00 19.75
CA PRO A 384 -38.77 22.61 18.45
C PRO A 384 -39.99 23.43 18.01
N THR A 385 -39.78 24.70 17.65
CA THR A 385 -40.79 25.54 16.98
C THR A 385 -40.81 25.31 15.47
N PRO A 386 -41.98 25.23 14.82
CA PRO A 386 -42.11 25.08 13.38
C PRO A 386 -41.92 26.43 12.66
N ARG A 387 -41.22 26.43 11.52
CA ARG A 387 -41.15 27.58 10.60
C ARG A 387 -42.32 27.53 9.62
N THR A 388 -43.08 28.62 9.59
CA THR A 388 -43.89 29.07 8.45
C THR A 388 -43.02 29.73 7.39
#